data_AF-A0A954W2J7-F1
#
_entry.id   AF-A0A954W2J7-F1
#
_cell.length_a   1.000
_cell.length_b   1.000
_cell.length_c   1.000
_cell.angle_alpha   90.00
_cell.angle_beta   90.00
_cell.angle_gamma   90.00
#
_symmetry.space_group_name_H-M   'P 1'
#
loop_
_entity.id
_entity.type
_entity.pdbx_description
1 polymer ?
#
loop_
_entity_poly.entity_id
_entity_poly.type
_entity_poly.pdbx_seq_one_letter_code
_entity_poly.pdbx_strand_id
1 'polypeptide(L)'
;MSTHGCSSITRGIDRRDALKGLTLGAGSVLLSPMLARMQAEAAGLPVRNKRFVFVVESNGVRPEQVAPVGIQRKPREQRPLNGPAEMIDVSLDDHDLPFSLEPIAPWKDRVTIVEGLSG
;
A
#
# COMPACT_ATOMS: atom_id res chain seq x y z
N MET A 1 -26.46 71.56 -19.56
CA MET A 1 -26.95 71.26 -18.20
C MET A 1 -27.33 69.79 -18.19
N SER A 2 -26.44 68.94 -17.65
CA SER A 2 -26.64 68.26 -16.36
C SER A 2 -27.69 67.15 -16.44
N THR A 3 -27.47 65.89 -16.07
CA THR A 3 -26.42 65.26 -15.25
C THR A 3 -26.76 63.77 -15.14
N HIS A 4 -25.72 62.92 -15.07
CA HIS A 4 -25.63 61.66 -14.28
C HIS A 4 -26.66 60.53 -14.55
N GLY A 5 -26.32 59.24 -14.43
CA GLY A 5 -25.25 58.68 -13.65
C GLY A 5 -24.85 57.28 -14.10
N CYS A 6 -23.55 57.06 -13.98
CA CYS A 6 -22.93 55.76 -13.76
C CYS A 6 -23.65 55.06 -12.60
N SER A 7 -24.22 53.88 -12.86
CA SER A 7 -24.60 52.94 -11.81
C SER A 7 -23.77 51.68 -12.03
N SER A 8 -22.71 51.58 -11.23
CA SER A 8 -21.83 50.43 -11.11
C SER A 8 -22.61 49.21 -10.63
N ILE A 9 -22.83 48.22 -11.50
CA ILE A 9 -23.34 46.91 -11.10
C ILE A 9 -22.17 46.15 -10.47
N THR A 10 -22.15 46.05 -9.15
CA THR A 10 -21.36 45.07 -8.42
C THR A 10 -21.93 43.68 -8.76
N ARG A 11 -21.43 43.05 -9.83
CA ARG A 11 -21.87 41.72 -10.25
C ARG A 11 -21.26 40.69 -9.30
N GLY A 12 -21.99 40.34 -8.24
CA GLY A 12 -21.67 39.17 -7.42
C GLY A 12 -21.56 37.91 -8.27
N ILE A 13 -20.70 36.98 -7.88
CA ILE A 13 -20.49 35.72 -8.58
C ILE A 13 -21.84 35.01 -8.78
N ASP A 14 -22.17 34.67 -10.03
CA ASP A 14 -23.40 33.96 -10.33
C ASP A 14 -23.39 32.58 -9.65
N ARG A 15 -24.50 32.19 -9.02
CA ARG A 15 -24.61 30.92 -8.28
C ARG A 15 -24.29 29.71 -9.15
N ARG A 16 -24.65 29.75 -10.43
CA ARG A 16 -24.33 28.70 -11.41
C ARG A 16 -22.83 28.66 -11.69
N ASP A 17 -22.19 29.81 -11.81
CA ASP A 17 -20.75 29.89 -12.06
C ASP A 17 -19.95 29.48 -10.82
N ALA A 18 -20.44 29.81 -9.62
CA ALA A 18 -19.91 29.31 -8.36
C ALA A 18 -20.03 27.77 -8.26
N LEU A 19 -21.20 27.20 -8.58
CA LEU A 19 -21.40 25.75 -8.56
C LEU A 19 -20.55 25.02 -9.60
N LYS A 20 -20.42 25.55 -10.82
CA LYS A 20 -19.51 24.99 -11.84
C LYS A 20 -18.07 25.03 -11.38
N GLY A 21 -17.63 26.15 -10.79
CA GLY A 21 -16.28 26.27 -10.23
C GLY A 21 -16.02 25.26 -9.12
N LEU A 22 -16.99 25.07 -8.21
CA LEU A 22 -16.91 24.10 -7.14
C LEU A 22 -16.85 22.65 -7.67
N THR A 23 -17.70 22.29 -8.65
CA THR A 23 -17.72 20.93 -9.20
C THR A 23 -16.46 20.62 -10.01
N LEU A 24 -15.96 21.58 -10.80
CA LEU A 24 -14.69 21.46 -11.51
C LEU A 24 -13.49 21.33 -10.55
N GLY A 25 -13.47 22.13 -9.48
CA GLY A 25 -12.45 22.06 -8.43
C GLY A 25 -12.49 20.74 -7.65
N ALA A 26 -13.68 20.25 -7.30
CA ALA A 26 -13.83 18.96 -6.64
C ALA A 26 -13.44 17.78 -7.55
N GLY A 27 -13.77 17.86 -8.84
CA GLY A 27 -13.42 16.84 -9.83
C GLY A 27 -11.92 16.71 -10.06
N SER A 28 -11.16 17.82 -10.06
CA SER A 28 -9.71 17.79 -10.28
C SER A 28 -8.96 17.09 -9.13
N VAL A 29 -9.43 17.25 -7.88
CA VAL A 29 -8.85 16.57 -6.71
C VAL A 29 -8.98 15.04 -6.82
N LEU A 30 -10.13 14.55 -7.30
CA LEU A 30 -10.36 13.12 -7.48
C LEU A 30 -9.65 12.54 -8.72
N LEU A 31 -9.50 13.35 -9.78
CA LEU A 31 -8.88 12.91 -11.03
C LEU A 31 -7.34 12.85 -10.96
N SER A 32 -6.73 13.74 -10.19
CA SER A 32 -5.27 13.83 -10.00
C SER A 32 -4.58 12.48 -9.71
N PRO A 33 -5.03 11.64 -8.75
CA PRO A 33 -4.40 10.35 -8.49
C PRO A 33 -4.52 9.36 -9.66
N MET A 34 -5.57 9.45 -10.49
CA MET A 34 -5.72 8.59 -11.66
C MET A 34 -4.72 8.97 -12.76
N LEU A 35 -4.52 10.27 -13.00
CA LEU A 35 -3.51 10.76 -13.97
C LEU A 35 -2.09 10.41 -13.52
N ALA A 36 -1.78 10.58 -12.23
CA ALA A 36 -0.48 10.19 -11.67
C ALA A 36 -0.22 8.68 -11.87
N ARG A 37 -1.25 7.85 -11.66
CA ARG A 37 -1.19 6.40 -11.91
C ARG A 37 -0.89 6.10 -13.38
N MET A 38 -1.58 6.75 -14.32
CA MET A 38 -1.37 6.56 -15.76
C MET A 38 0.02 7.00 -16.22
N GLN A 39 0.52 8.13 -15.71
CA GLN A 39 1.88 8.59 -16.01
C GLN A 39 2.93 7.62 -15.48
N ALA A 40 2.73 7.08 -14.28
CA ALA A 40 3.62 6.06 -13.72
C ALA A 40 3.61 4.76 -14.55
N GLU A 41 2.44 4.27 -15.00
CA GLU A 41 2.35 3.11 -15.91
C GLU A 41 3.11 3.39 -17.22
N ALA A 42 2.87 4.56 -17.83
CA ALA A 42 3.51 4.94 -19.09
C ALA A 42 5.04 5.10 -18.97
N ALA A 43 5.53 5.53 -17.81
CA ALA A 43 6.95 5.63 -17.50
C ALA A 43 7.58 4.29 -17.09
N GLY A 44 6.82 3.20 -17.04
CA GLY A 44 7.28 1.88 -16.57
C GLY A 44 7.64 1.86 -15.09
N LEU A 45 7.20 2.85 -14.31
CA LEU A 45 7.42 2.88 -12.88
C LEU A 45 6.48 1.87 -12.20
N PRO A 46 6.90 1.22 -11.11
CA PRO A 46 6.03 0.31 -10.38
C PRO A 46 4.83 1.07 -9.81
N VAL A 47 3.68 0.90 -10.45
CA VAL A 47 2.44 1.65 -10.16
C VAL A 47 1.69 1.11 -8.94
N ARG A 48 2.10 -0.07 -8.46
CA ARG A 48 1.45 -0.72 -7.34
C ARG A 48 2.19 -0.39 -6.05
N ASN A 49 1.53 0.38 -5.19
CA ASN A 49 1.95 0.51 -3.80
C ASN A 49 2.07 -0.90 -3.20
N LYS A 50 3.29 -1.32 -2.87
CA LYS A 50 3.52 -2.56 -2.11
C LYS A 50 2.79 -2.43 -0.78
N ARG A 51 2.00 -3.43 -0.42
CA ARG A 51 1.25 -3.48 0.84
C ARG A 51 2.01 -4.40 1.78
N PHE A 52 2.19 -3.95 3.01
CA PHE A 52 2.85 -4.72 4.06
C PHE A 52 1.81 -5.09 5.10
N VAL A 53 1.81 -6.36 5.52
CA VAL A 53 1.01 -6.86 6.63
C VAL A 53 2.00 -7.32 7.69
N PHE A 54 1.95 -6.70 8.86
CA PHE A 54 2.71 -7.14 10.01
C PHE A 54 1.83 -8.07 10.84
N VAL A 55 2.29 -9.31 11.01
CA VAL A 55 1.63 -10.29 11.87
C VAL A 55 2.35 -10.28 13.20
N VAL A 56 1.63 -9.96 14.27
CA VAL A 56 2.14 -10.08 15.64
C VAL A 56 1.69 -11.42 16.17
N GLU A 57 2.65 -12.31 16.35
CA GLU A 57 2.43 -13.62 16.94
C GLU A 57 2.43 -13.54 18.46
N SER A 58 1.55 -14.30 19.12
CA SER A 58 1.61 -14.46 20.57
C SER A 58 2.85 -15.27 20.97
N ASN A 59 3.30 -15.11 22.22
CA ASN A 59 4.40 -15.90 22.75
C ASN A 59 4.07 -17.41 22.65
N GLY A 60 4.97 -18.18 22.06
CA GLY A 60 4.86 -19.64 21.94
C GLY A 60 4.61 -20.17 20.53
N VAL A 61 4.40 -19.32 19.52
CA VAL A 61 4.46 -19.75 18.12
C VAL A 61 5.90 -20.13 17.80
N ARG A 62 6.12 -21.40 17.46
CA ARG A 62 7.44 -21.89 17.06
C ARG A 62 7.68 -21.62 15.58
N PRO A 63 8.92 -21.34 15.15
CA PRO A 63 9.25 -21.13 13.74
C PRO A 63 8.72 -22.22 12.80
N GLU A 64 8.74 -23.48 13.25
CA GLU A 64 8.25 -24.64 12.49
C GLU A 64 6.73 -24.59 12.16
N GLN A 65 5.97 -23.74 12.85
CA GLN A 65 4.51 -23.60 12.63
C GLN A 65 4.17 -22.56 11.55
N VAL A 66 5.16 -21.77 11.11
CA VAL A 66 5.00 -20.66 10.16
C VAL A 66 5.83 -20.91 8.89
N ALA A 67 6.96 -21.59 9.02
CA ALA A 67 7.80 -21.94 7.89
C ALA A 67 7.04 -22.81 6.86
N PRO A 68 7.26 -22.60 5.55
CA PRO A 68 6.74 -23.48 4.50
C PRO A 68 7.17 -24.94 4.71
N VAL A 69 6.32 -25.87 4.26
CA VAL A 69 6.54 -27.31 4.43
C VAL A 69 7.85 -27.73 3.78
N GLY A 70 8.68 -28.45 4.55
CA GLY A 70 10.00 -28.91 4.12
C GLY A 70 11.15 -27.94 4.40
N ILE A 71 10.86 -26.70 4.81
CA ILE A 71 11.88 -25.74 5.23
C ILE A 71 12.08 -25.84 6.74
N GLN A 72 13.28 -26.24 7.14
CA GLN A 72 13.65 -26.30 8.56
C GLN A 72 14.32 -24.98 8.98
N ARG A 73 13.69 -24.27 9.91
CA ARG A 73 14.31 -23.12 10.58
C ARG A 73 14.91 -23.59 11.89
N LYS A 74 16.20 -23.33 12.10
CA LYS A 74 16.85 -23.65 13.38
C LYS A 74 16.29 -22.74 14.48
N PRO A 75 16.06 -23.26 15.69
CA PRO A 75 15.69 -22.44 16.84
C PRO A 75 16.73 -21.34 17.05
N ARG A 76 16.26 -20.14 17.41
CA ARG A 76 17.14 -19.02 17.70
C ARG A 76 17.91 -19.29 19.00
N GLU A 77 19.22 -19.06 18.97
CA GLU A 77 20.02 -19.07 20.18
C GLU A 77 19.67 -17.86 21.07
N GLN A 78 19.55 -18.06 22.38
CA GLN A 78 19.24 -17.01 23.35
C GLN A 78 20.48 -16.14 23.64
N ARG A 79 20.96 -15.39 22.65
CA ARG A 79 22.11 -14.47 22.78
C ARG A 79 21.75 -13.07 22.27
N PRO A 80 22.36 -12.00 22.82
CA PRO A 80 22.17 -10.63 22.34
C PRO A 80 22.50 -10.48 20.84
N LEU A 81 21.66 -9.72 20.14
CA LEU A 81 21.53 -9.59 18.67
C LEU A 81 22.81 -9.22 17.89
N ASN A 82 23.12 -10.02 16.85
CA ASN A 82 23.89 -9.63 15.66
C ASN A 82 23.18 -10.06 14.34
N GLY A 83 21.85 -10.09 14.33
CA GLY A 83 21.06 -10.53 13.16
C GLY A 83 20.73 -12.03 13.16
N PRO A 84 19.91 -12.51 12.19
CA PRO A 84 19.60 -13.92 12.05
C PRO A 84 20.87 -14.73 11.75
N ALA A 85 20.99 -15.92 12.36
CA ALA A 85 22.16 -16.78 12.18
C ALA A 85 22.34 -17.27 10.73
N GLU A 86 21.26 -17.27 9.94
CA GLU A 86 21.20 -17.80 8.58
C GLU A 86 20.03 -17.11 7.83
N MET A 87 20.27 -16.71 6.58
CA MET A 87 19.23 -16.18 5.68
C MET A 87 18.85 -17.27 4.68
N ILE A 88 17.57 -17.65 4.66
CA ILE A 88 17.02 -18.61 3.72
C ILE A 88 16.13 -17.83 2.75
N ASP A 89 16.53 -17.80 1.49
CA ASP A 89 15.77 -17.17 0.40
C ASP A 89 15.36 -18.25 -0.60
N VAL A 90 14.06 -18.54 -0.66
CA VAL A 90 13.49 -19.59 -1.51
C VAL A 90 12.17 -19.13 -2.10
N SER A 91 11.84 -19.65 -3.29
CA SER A 91 10.56 -19.39 -3.93
C SER A 91 9.43 -20.09 -3.19
N LEU A 92 8.31 -19.39 -2.98
CA LEU A 92 7.10 -20.00 -2.40
C LEU A 92 6.38 -20.94 -3.39
N ASP A 93 6.67 -20.84 -4.69
CA ASP A 93 5.97 -21.63 -5.71
C ASP A 93 6.21 -23.13 -5.52
N ASP A 94 7.43 -23.51 -5.11
CA ASP A 94 7.89 -24.89 -4.93
C ASP A 94 7.56 -25.49 -3.55
N HIS A 95 6.90 -24.73 -2.67
CA HIS A 95 6.59 -25.14 -1.30
C HIS A 95 5.11 -25.02 -0.95
N ASP A 96 4.63 -25.98 -0.17
CA ASP A 96 3.32 -25.88 0.47
C ASP A 96 3.39 -24.95 1.68
N LEU A 97 2.35 -24.15 1.87
CA LEU A 97 2.22 -23.30 3.06
C LEU A 97 1.70 -24.13 4.25
N PRO A 98 2.10 -23.81 5.49
CA PRO A 98 1.51 -24.46 6.66
C PRO A 98 0.03 -24.10 6.78
N PHE A 99 -0.70 -24.88 7.59
CA PHE A 99 -2.13 -24.67 7.84
C PHE A 99 -2.49 -23.22 8.23
N SER A 100 -1.64 -22.55 9.01
CA SER A 100 -1.82 -21.15 9.42
C SER A 100 -1.83 -20.15 8.26
N LEU A 101 -1.20 -20.51 7.13
CA LEU A 101 -1.02 -19.69 5.94
C LEU A 101 -1.74 -20.27 4.71
N GLU A 102 -2.47 -21.38 4.85
CA GLU A 102 -3.28 -21.98 3.79
C GLU A 102 -4.19 -20.96 3.08
N PRO A 103 -4.87 -20.01 3.79
CA PRO A 103 -5.74 -19.05 3.12
C PRO A 103 -5.03 -18.19 2.08
N ILE A 104 -3.72 -17.97 2.20
CA ILE A 104 -2.95 -17.15 1.25
C ILE A 104 -2.29 -17.94 0.13
N ALA A 105 -2.42 -19.27 0.12
CA ALA A 105 -1.84 -20.13 -0.91
C ALA A 105 -2.21 -19.75 -2.37
N PRO A 106 -3.42 -19.25 -2.68
CA PRO A 106 -3.75 -18.80 -4.04
C PRO A 106 -2.96 -17.58 -4.54
N TRP A 107 -2.19 -16.92 -3.66
CA TRP A 107 -1.43 -15.69 -3.98
C TRP A 107 0.08 -15.83 -3.74
N LYS A 108 0.62 -17.06 -3.68
CA LYS A 108 2.06 -17.32 -3.51
C LYS A 108 2.93 -16.59 -4.54
N ASP A 109 2.44 -16.48 -5.77
CA ASP A 109 3.07 -15.77 -6.90
C ASP A 109 3.17 -14.24 -6.71
N ARG A 110 2.47 -13.69 -5.69
CA ARG A 110 2.30 -12.24 -5.48
C ARG A 110 2.68 -11.77 -4.09
N VAL A 111 3.12 -12.69 -3.22
CA VAL A 111 3.41 -12.41 -1.81
C VAL A 111 4.82 -12.88 -1.50
N THR A 112 5.49 -12.11 -0.63
CA THR A 112 6.76 -12.50 -0.02
C THR A 112 6.54 -12.58 1.49
N ILE A 113 6.95 -13.69 2.10
CA ILE A 113 6.88 -13.88 3.55
C ILE A 113 8.28 -13.65 4.10
N VAL A 114 8.39 -12.70 5.04
CA VAL A 114 9.66 -12.37 5.69
C VAL A 114 9.53 -12.70 7.17
N GLU A 115 10.31 -13.67 7.63
CA GLU A 115 10.28 -14.15 9.01
C GLU A 115 11.53 -13.74 9.79
N GLY A 116 11.47 -13.75 11.13
CA GLY A 116 12.63 -13.44 11.97
C GLY A 116 12.97 -11.96 12.08
N LEU A 117 12.00 -11.08 11.79
CA LEU A 117 12.11 -9.64 12.03
C LEU A 117 11.98 -9.27 13.52
N SER A 118 11.61 -10.22 14.39
CA SER A 118 11.61 -10.02 15.84
C SER A 118 13.05 -10.06 16.39
N GLY A 119 13.40 -8.98 17.09
CA GLY A 119 14.69 -8.79 17.77
C GLY A 119 14.79 -9.60 19.04
#